data_AF-A0A0F0HC56-F1
#
_entry.id   AF-A0A0F0HC56-F1
#
_cell.length_a   1.000
_cell.length_b   1.000
_cell.length_c   1.000
_cell.angle_alpha   90.00
_cell.angle_beta   90.00
_cell.angle_gamma   90.00
#
_symmetry.space_group_name_H-M   'P 1'
#
loop_
_entity.id
_entity.type
_entity.pdbx_description
1 polymer ?
#
loop_
_entity_poly.entity_id
_entity_poly.type
_entity_poly.pdbx_seq_one_letter_code
_entity_poly.pdbx_strand_id
1 'polypeptide(L)'
;MPRRYADYLASDGFTTLNMISTIGAYILGASTLPFIWNVFRSYRFGEVVTVDDPWGYGNSLEWATSSPPPRHNFTELPRIRSERPAFELHYPHMIERIRN
;
A
#
# COMPACT_ATOMS: atom_id res chain seq x y z
N MET A 1 -9.14 -29.20 -15.66
CA MET A 1 -10.47 -28.79 -15.17
C MET A 1 -10.81 -27.38 -15.68
N PRO A 2 -11.83 -27.19 -16.53
CA PRO A 2 -12.32 -25.84 -16.87
C PRO A 2 -12.89 -25.14 -15.63
N ARG A 3 -13.01 -23.81 -15.65
CA ARG A 3 -13.48 -23.02 -14.49
C ARG A 3 -14.96 -23.27 -14.18
N ARG A 4 -15.36 -23.02 -12.92
CA ARG A 4 -16.75 -23.07 -12.40
C ARG A 4 -17.40 -24.46 -12.35
N TYR A 5 -16.60 -25.52 -12.21
CA TYR A 5 -17.09 -26.86 -11.89
C TYR A 5 -17.14 -27.05 -10.37
N ALA A 6 -18.22 -27.65 -9.87
CA ALA A 6 -18.41 -27.92 -8.44
C ALA A 6 -17.72 -29.22 -7.99
N ASP A 7 -17.67 -30.22 -8.88
CA ASP A 7 -17.09 -31.53 -8.66
C ASP A 7 -16.28 -32.00 -9.90
N TYR A 8 -15.53 -33.08 -9.70
CA TYR A 8 -14.73 -33.76 -10.74
C TYR A 8 -14.58 -35.25 -10.36
N LEU A 9 -14.30 -36.10 -11.35
CA LEU A 9 -14.15 -37.54 -11.11
C LEU A 9 -12.74 -37.86 -10.60
N ALA A 10 -12.61 -38.90 -9.77
CA ALA A 10 -11.31 -39.35 -9.28
C ALA A 10 -10.38 -39.83 -10.42
N SER A 11 -10.95 -40.30 -11.54
CA SER A 11 -10.22 -40.70 -12.75
C SER A 11 -9.58 -39.53 -13.50
N ASP A 12 -9.99 -38.29 -13.24
CA ASP A 12 -9.55 -37.12 -14.01
C ASP A 12 -8.12 -36.66 -13.63
N GLY A 13 -7.54 -37.21 -12.57
CA GLY A 13 -6.16 -36.91 -12.15
C GLY A 13 -5.96 -35.52 -11.51
N PHE A 14 -7.03 -34.78 -11.24
CA PHE A 14 -6.94 -33.42 -10.67
C PHE A 14 -6.83 -33.36 -9.13
N THR A 15 -6.98 -34.49 -8.43
CA THR A 15 -7.08 -34.54 -6.96
C THR A 15 -5.87 -33.92 -6.26
N THR A 16 -4.64 -34.30 -6.66
CA THR A 16 -3.41 -33.82 -6.02
C THR A 16 -3.23 -32.30 -6.17
N LEU A 17 -3.46 -31.77 -7.37
CA LEU A 17 -3.30 -30.34 -7.63
C LEU A 17 -4.41 -29.50 -6.96
N ASN A 18 -5.63 -30.02 -6.87
CA ASN A 18 -6.69 -29.39 -6.08
C ASN A 18 -6.33 -29.38 -4.59
N MET A 19 -5.79 -30.46 -4.03
CA MET A 19 -5.37 -30.51 -2.63
C MET A 19 -4.27 -29.48 -2.31
N ILE A 20 -3.24 -29.37 -3.17
CA ILE A 20 -2.19 -28.36 -3.02
C ILE A 20 -2.81 -26.95 -3.06
N SER A 21 -3.75 -26.72 -3.99
CA SER A 21 -4.44 -25.43 -4.12
C SER A 21 -5.28 -25.10 -2.89
N THR A 22 -5.95 -26.09 -2.28
CA THR A 22 -6.70 -25.93 -1.03
C THR A 22 -5.79 -25.58 0.13
N ILE A 23 -4.65 -26.25 0.27
CA ILE A 23 -3.65 -25.92 1.30
C ILE A 23 -3.17 -24.48 1.12
N GLY A 24 -2.82 -24.09 -0.10
CA GLY A 24 -2.43 -22.72 -0.42
C GLY A 24 -3.52 -21.70 -0.10
N ALA A 25 -4.78 -22.02 -0.38
CA ALA A 25 -5.92 -21.15 -0.06
C ALA A 25 -6.09 -20.95 1.45
N TYR A 26 -5.90 -21.99 2.26
CA TYR A 26 -5.92 -21.84 3.72
C TYR A 26 -4.74 -21.04 4.25
N ILE A 27 -3.53 -21.23 3.70
CA ILE A 27 -2.35 -20.42 4.06
C ILE A 27 -2.60 -18.95 3.72
N LEU A 28 -3.16 -18.67 2.54
CA LEU A 28 -3.52 -17.31 2.12
C LEU A 28 -4.62 -16.70 3.00
N GLY A 29 -5.61 -17.51 3.41
CA GLY A 29 -6.62 -17.09 4.38
C GLY A 29 -5.99 -16.73 5.73
N ALA A 30 -5.11 -17.60 6.25
CA ALA A 30 -4.42 -17.39 7.51
C ALA A 30 -3.46 -16.19 7.48
N SER A 31 -2.86 -15.85 6.33
CA SER A 31 -1.96 -14.70 6.21
C SER A 31 -2.66 -13.35 6.39
N THR A 32 -3.99 -13.31 6.31
CA THR A 32 -4.77 -12.10 6.62
C THR A 32 -4.79 -11.77 8.12
N LEU A 33 -4.61 -12.76 9.00
CA LEU A 33 -4.61 -12.57 10.45
C LEU A 33 -3.49 -11.64 10.95
N PRO A 34 -2.21 -11.84 10.59
CA PRO A 34 -1.15 -10.92 10.99
C PRO A 34 -1.36 -9.51 10.39
N PHE A 35 -1.93 -9.40 9.19
CA PHE A 35 -2.25 -8.09 8.60
C PHE A 35 -3.32 -7.34 9.40
N ILE A 36 -4.43 -7.99 9.74
CA ILE A 36 -5.50 -7.41 10.57
C ILE A 36 -4.95 -7.01 11.95
N TRP A 37 -4.15 -7.88 12.55
CA TRP A 37 -3.49 -7.59 13.83
C TRP A 37 -2.57 -6.36 13.73
N ASN A 38 -1.77 -6.27 12.66
CA ASN A 38 -0.87 -5.16 12.44
C ASN A 38 -1.63 -3.83 12.28
N VAL A 39 -2.71 -3.81 11.51
CA VAL A 39 -3.57 -2.62 11.35
C VAL A 39 -4.18 -2.21 12.68
N PHE A 40 -4.74 -3.15 13.44
CA PHE A 40 -5.35 -2.87 14.74
C PHE A 40 -4.34 -2.31 15.74
N ARG A 41 -3.16 -2.95 15.86
CA ARG A 41 -2.10 -2.50 16.76
C ARG A 41 -1.54 -1.15 16.35
N SER A 42 -1.26 -0.94 15.06
CA SER A 42 -0.68 0.31 14.56
C SER A 42 -1.65 1.49 14.69
N TYR A 43 -2.94 1.26 14.46
CA TYR A 43 -3.97 2.30 14.60
C TYR A 43 -4.08 2.82 16.05
N ARG A 44 -3.91 1.95 17.04
CA ARG A 44 -4.17 2.30 18.46
C ARG A 44 -2.93 2.53 19.30
N PHE A 45 -1.82 1.90 18.94
CA PHE A 45 -0.58 1.88 19.73
C PHE A 45 0.68 2.03 18.86
N GLY A 46 0.55 2.33 17.57
CA GLY A 46 1.68 2.51 16.67
C GLY A 46 2.50 3.76 16.98
N GLU A 47 3.69 3.83 16.42
CA GLU A 47 4.54 5.01 16.48
C GLU A 47 3.87 6.20 15.78
N VAL A 48 3.83 7.34 16.46
CA VAL A 48 3.19 8.55 15.94
C VAL A 48 4.19 9.30 15.07
N VAL A 49 3.79 9.53 13.83
CA VAL A 49 4.56 10.35 12.89
C VAL A 49 4.28 11.83 13.17
N THR A 50 5.33 12.63 13.25
CA THR A 50 5.25 14.10 13.43
C THR A 50 5.72 14.89 12.20
N VAL A 51 6.11 14.19 11.13
CA VAL A 51 6.53 14.76 9.85
C VAL A 51 5.43 14.61 8.80
N ASP A 52 5.44 15.49 7.80
CA ASP A 52 4.47 15.47 6.70
C ASP A 52 4.66 14.22 5.81
N ASP A 53 5.92 13.82 5.56
CA ASP A 53 6.29 12.65 4.77
C ASP A 53 7.03 11.58 5.60
N PRO A 54 6.33 10.53 6.09
CA PRO A 54 6.97 9.41 6.80
C PRO A 54 7.85 8.51 5.91
N TRP A 55 7.74 8.60 4.58
CA TRP A 55 8.49 7.75 3.64
C TRP A 55 9.70 8.46 3.00
N GLY A 56 9.86 9.75 3.30
CA GLY A 56 11.03 10.58 2.99
C GLY A 56 11.03 11.21 1.59
N TYR A 57 10.71 10.45 0.53
CA TYR A 57 10.79 10.94 -0.86
C TYR A 57 9.44 10.92 -1.59
N GLY A 58 8.39 11.34 -0.90
CA GLY A 58 7.03 11.51 -1.39
C GLY A 58 6.95 12.51 -2.55
N ASN A 59 6.00 12.26 -3.47
CA ASN A 59 5.97 12.90 -4.78
C ASN A 59 4.73 13.77 -4.99
N SER A 60 3.58 13.12 -4.92
CA SER A 60 2.24 13.70 -5.03
C SER A 60 2.00 14.73 -3.93
N LEU A 61 1.02 15.60 -4.14
CA LEU A 61 0.62 16.65 -3.19
C LEU A 61 0.23 16.12 -1.81
N GLU A 62 -0.17 14.86 -1.69
CA GLU A 62 -0.55 14.25 -0.41
C GLU A 62 0.60 14.25 0.62
N TRP A 63 1.85 14.28 0.16
CA TRP A 63 3.04 14.31 1.01
C TRP A 63 3.52 15.73 1.34
N ALA A 64 2.76 16.76 0.96
CA ALA A 64 3.03 18.16 1.28
C ALA A 64 2.09 18.73 2.36
N THR A 65 1.30 17.87 3.01
CA THR A 65 0.42 18.23 4.12
C THR A 65 0.73 17.39 5.35
N SER A 66 0.21 17.79 6.50
CA SER A 66 0.46 17.09 7.76
C SER A 66 -0.10 15.66 7.76
N SER A 67 0.52 14.78 8.55
CA SER A 67 0.04 13.42 8.81
C SER A 67 -0.39 13.28 10.27
N PRO A 68 -1.70 13.28 10.61
CA PRO A 68 -2.87 13.24 9.72
C PRO A 68 -3.21 14.60 9.07
N PRO A 69 -3.89 14.61 7.90
CA PRO A 69 -4.30 15.85 7.24
C PRO A 69 -5.36 16.64 8.04
N PRO A 70 -5.39 17.98 7.93
CA PRO A 70 -6.46 18.78 8.50
C PRO A 70 -7.80 18.52 7.78
N ARG A 71 -8.92 18.94 8.39
CA ARG A 71 -10.29 18.71 7.86
C ARG A 71 -10.47 19.15 6.39
N HIS A 72 -9.76 20.19 5.97
CA HIS A 72 -9.80 20.74 4.61
C HIS A 72 -8.50 20.47 3.83
N ASN A 73 -7.86 19.33 4.12
CA ASN A 73 -6.69 18.74 3.46
C ASN A 73 -5.37 19.53 3.53
N PHE A 74 -5.37 20.85 3.38
CA PHE A 74 -4.15 21.66 3.28
C PHE A 74 -4.20 22.90 4.15
N THR A 75 -3.10 23.17 4.85
CA THR A 75 -2.84 24.47 5.49
C THR A 75 -2.17 25.42 4.50
N GLU A 76 -1.21 24.90 3.72
CA GLU A 76 -0.49 25.62 2.68
C GLU A 76 -0.34 24.72 1.44
N LEU A 77 -0.31 25.32 0.24
CA LEU A 77 -0.12 24.58 -1.01
C LEU A 77 1.26 24.89 -1.59
N PRO A 78 2.05 23.87 -1.96
CA PRO A 78 3.32 24.09 -2.64
C PRO A 78 3.08 24.59 -4.07
N ARG A 79 4.07 25.28 -4.62
CA ARG A 79 4.02 25.71 -6.01
C ARG A 79 4.18 24.50 -6.94
N ILE A 80 3.13 24.17 -7.69
CA ILE A 80 3.12 23.05 -8.64
C ILE A 80 3.89 23.45 -9.91
N ARG A 81 4.99 22.75 -10.20
CA ARG A 81 5.80 22.97 -11.41
C ARG A 81 6.18 21.69 -12.16
N SER A 82 5.82 20.53 -11.64
CA SER A 82 6.06 19.20 -12.20
C SER A 82 5.03 18.21 -11.66
N GLU A 83 5.16 16.95 -12.06
CA GLU A 83 4.35 15.83 -11.56
C GLU A 83 4.65 15.44 -10.11
N ARG A 84 5.75 15.94 -9.52
CA ARG A 84 6.22 15.61 -8.15
C ARG A 84 6.34 16.87 -7.26
N PRO A 85 5.23 17.59 -6.99
CA PRO A 85 5.28 18.86 -6.27
C PRO A 85 5.77 18.75 -4.81
N ALA A 86 5.47 17.66 -4.09
CA ALA A 86 5.99 17.47 -2.73
C ALA A 86 7.49 17.20 -2.74
N PHE A 87 8.00 16.48 -3.74
CA PHE A 87 9.44 16.23 -3.87
C PHE A 87 10.22 17.52 -4.12
N GLU A 88 9.75 18.38 -5.04
CA GLU A 88 10.39 19.67 -5.30
C GLU A 88 10.39 20.61 -4.07
N LEU A 89 9.33 20.53 -3.25
CA LEU A 89 9.24 21.28 -2.00
C LEU A 89 10.31 20.84 -0.99
N HIS A 90 10.43 19.54 -0.75
CA HIS A 90 11.36 18.98 0.25
C HIS A 90 12.82 18.94 -0.23
N TYR A 91 13.04 18.86 -1.55
CA TYR A 91 14.37 18.76 -2.15
C TYR A 91 14.64 19.85 -3.21
N PRO A 92 14.71 21.14 -2.83
CA PRO A 92 14.92 22.22 -3.80
C PRO A 92 16.24 22.10 -4.58
N HIS A 93 17.28 21.53 -3.97
CA HIS A 93 18.59 21.31 -4.60
C HIS A 93 18.57 20.24 -5.71
N MET A 94 17.51 19.44 -5.82
CA MET A 94 17.37 18.42 -6.85
C MET A 94 16.66 18.92 -8.12
N ILE A 95 16.10 20.13 -8.09
CA ILE A 95 15.26 20.67 -9.18
C ILE A 95 16.04 20.76 -10.50
N GLU A 96 17.29 21.24 -10.47
CA GLU A 96 18.12 21.33 -11.67
C GLU A 96 18.41 19.95 -12.26
N ARG A 97 18.61 18.94 -11.41
CA ARG A 97 18.87 17.57 -11.84
C ARG A 97 17.65 16.88 -12.46
N ILE A 98 16.44 17.21 -11.99
CA ILE A 98 15.20 16.58 -12.45
C ILE A 98 14.70 17.17 -13.78
N ARG A 99 15.09 18.41 -14.08
CA ARG A 99 14.63 19.14 -15.28
C ARG A 99 15.54 19.00 -16.49
N ASN A 100 16.75 18.47 -16.30
CA ASN A 100 17.70 18.12 -17.37
C ASN A 100 17.41 16.74 -17.93
#